data_AF-A0A9E8D7W6-F1
#
_entry.id   AF-A0A9E8D7W6-F1
#
_cell.length_a   1.000
_cell.length_b   1.000
_cell.length_c   1.000
_cell.angle_alpha   90.00
_cell.angle_beta   90.00
_cell.angle_gamma   90.00
#
_symmetry.space_group_name_H-M   'P 1'
#
loop_
_entity.id
_entity.type
_entity.pdbx_description
1 polymer ?
#
loop_
_entity_poly.entity_id
_entity_poly.type
_entity_poly.pdbx_seq_one_letter_code
_entity_poly.pdbx_strand_id
1 'polypeptide(L)'
;MVRFLTGMAAGSLAILTLWVIFWAGQLGRPHPNNEWIIESINYKQKVADALASPKIVVLAGSGAMFGVNSTYLEETYDRPAVNLGVNAGISLPVILSSAENSIRPGDLVLLPLEYPLYNREEAVSSALIHWANSYPSTLLQLPLKRALEVFAKTSFTRILEGYRGLPEGFTVSGDYGVQHQNEHGDQIGTERARREERHWNFLNSLPAETYGKALRDGSFDWERLRRFRDELLAKGACPVFLPPPMLFQRSYMESLSEAHFYETLPRIATAEGLFWVGKPRAAMRDANDFFDTNFHLVDEARLNYTKQLIGWLGSQPMERCEQFYHALKATS
;
A
#
# COMPACT_ATOMS: atom_id res chain seq x y z
N MET A 1 24.77 -19.19 -43.11
CA MET A 1 24.74 -18.52 -41.79
C MET A 1 23.89 -17.25 -41.81
N VAL A 2 24.16 -16.26 -42.68
CA VAL A 2 23.39 -14.99 -42.74
C VAL A 2 21.88 -15.21 -42.91
N ARG A 3 21.44 -15.99 -43.91
CA ARG A 3 20.00 -16.28 -44.15
C ARG A 3 19.29 -16.92 -42.94
N PHE A 4 20.00 -17.77 -42.19
CA PHE A 4 19.46 -18.42 -40.99
C PHE A 4 19.29 -17.40 -39.85
N LEU A 5 20.31 -16.57 -39.61
CA LEU A 5 20.25 -15.50 -38.60
C LEU A 5 19.15 -14.47 -38.94
N THR A 6 19.00 -14.11 -40.22
CA THR A 6 17.92 -13.23 -40.68
C THR A 6 16.54 -13.86 -40.46
N GLY A 7 16.38 -15.15 -40.78
CA GLY A 7 15.13 -15.88 -40.53
C GLY A 7 14.78 -15.96 -39.04
N MET A 8 15.76 -16.23 -38.18
CA MET A 8 15.56 -16.21 -36.73
C MET A 8 15.15 -14.82 -36.23
N ALA A 9 15.85 -13.77 -36.65
CA ALA A 9 15.53 -12.41 -36.23
C ALA A 9 14.12 -11.99 -36.67
N ALA A 10 13.73 -12.31 -37.92
CA ALA A 10 12.39 -12.04 -38.43
C ALA A 10 11.31 -12.83 -37.68
N GLY A 11 11.55 -14.10 -37.38
CA GLY A 11 10.64 -14.94 -36.60
C GLY A 11 10.46 -14.43 -35.17
N SER A 12 11.55 -14.08 -34.48
CA SER A 12 11.50 -13.50 -33.14
C SER A 12 10.76 -12.16 -33.13
N LEU A 13 10.99 -11.29 -34.12
CA LEU A 13 10.27 -10.03 -34.26
C LEU A 13 8.78 -10.26 -34.51
N ALA A 14 8.40 -11.22 -35.34
CA ALA A 14 7.01 -11.56 -35.59
C ALA A 14 6.31 -12.08 -34.32
N ILE A 15 6.96 -12.97 -33.56
CA ILE A 15 6.43 -13.48 -32.28
C ILE A 15 6.27 -12.35 -31.28
N LEU A 16 7.27 -11.48 -31.12
CA LEU A 16 7.19 -10.34 -30.23
C LEU A 16 6.08 -9.37 -30.64
N THR A 17 5.92 -9.13 -31.94
CA THR A 17 4.87 -8.25 -32.48
C THR A 17 3.49 -8.83 -32.19
N LEU A 18 3.28 -10.13 -32.43
CA LEU A 18 2.02 -10.80 -32.11
C LEU A 18 1.74 -10.79 -30.61
N TRP A 19 2.77 -10.99 -29.77
CA TRP A 19 2.65 -10.91 -28.32
C TRP A 19 2.22 -9.51 -27.86
N VAL A 20 2.87 -8.46 -28.38
CA VAL A 20 2.51 -7.06 -28.07
C VAL A 20 1.08 -6.75 -28.50
N ILE A 21 0.66 -7.19 -29.70
CA ILE A 21 -0.71 -7.00 -30.18
C ILE A 21 -1.70 -7.71 -29.25
N PHE A 22 -1.40 -8.96 -28.87
CA PHE A 22 -2.29 -9.76 -28.03
C PHE A 22 -2.39 -9.19 -26.60
N TRP A 23 -1.27 -8.78 -26.02
CA TRP A 23 -1.21 -8.09 -24.75
C TRP A 23 -1.95 -6.75 -24.77
N ALA A 24 -1.74 -5.94 -25.81
CA ALA A 24 -2.38 -4.64 -25.95
C ALA A 24 -3.91 -4.76 -26.10
N GLY A 25 -4.40 -5.77 -26.83
CA GLY A 25 -5.84 -5.95 -27.07
C GLY A 25 -6.66 -6.34 -25.84
N GLN A 26 -6.03 -6.80 -24.74
CA GLN A 26 -6.73 -7.04 -23.47
C GLN A 26 -6.59 -5.90 -22.45
N LEU A 27 -5.77 -4.88 -22.71
CA LEU A 27 -5.60 -3.78 -21.75
C LEU A 27 -6.94 -3.08 -21.49
N GLY A 28 -7.16 -2.67 -20.25
CA GLY A 28 -8.41 -2.03 -19.82
C GLY A 28 -9.54 -2.99 -19.47
N ARG A 29 -9.33 -4.31 -19.61
CA ARG A 29 -10.35 -5.31 -19.28
C ARG A 29 -10.36 -5.64 -17.78
N PRO A 30 -11.54 -5.83 -17.16
CA PRO A 30 -11.66 -6.20 -15.75
C PRO A 30 -11.09 -7.60 -15.51
N HIS A 31 -10.77 -7.91 -14.25
CA HIS A 31 -10.16 -9.19 -13.89
C HIS A 31 -10.54 -9.59 -12.47
N PRO A 32 -10.98 -10.84 -12.21
CA PRO A 32 -11.46 -11.29 -10.90
C PRO A 32 -10.56 -10.92 -9.71
N ASN A 33 -9.24 -11.11 -9.85
CA ASN A 33 -8.26 -10.81 -8.81
C ASN A 33 -8.16 -9.31 -8.41
N ASN A 34 -8.72 -8.39 -9.21
CA ASN A 34 -8.72 -6.96 -8.92
C ASN A 34 -10.05 -6.47 -8.32
N GLU A 35 -11.15 -7.18 -8.55
CA GLU A 35 -12.49 -6.64 -8.25
C GLU A 35 -12.66 -6.29 -6.78
N TRP A 36 -12.14 -7.11 -5.87
CA TRP A 36 -12.17 -6.79 -4.45
C TRP A 36 -11.42 -5.49 -4.10
N ILE A 37 -10.33 -5.18 -4.81
CA ILE A 37 -9.53 -3.96 -4.62
C ILE A 37 -10.30 -2.76 -5.16
N ILE A 38 -10.87 -2.90 -6.36
CA ILE A 38 -11.66 -1.85 -7.03
C ILE A 38 -12.89 -1.50 -6.19
N GLU A 39 -13.66 -2.52 -5.80
CA GLU A 39 -14.83 -2.37 -4.94
C GLU A 39 -14.46 -1.72 -3.60
N SER A 40 -13.36 -2.15 -2.96
CA SER A 40 -12.88 -1.56 -1.71
C SER A 40 -12.52 -0.09 -1.88
N ILE A 41 -11.74 0.27 -2.90
CA ILE A 41 -11.36 1.67 -3.15
C ILE A 41 -12.62 2.52 -3.36
N ASN A 42 -13.54 2.07 -4.22
CA ASN A 42 -14.77 2.80 -4.51
C ASN A 42 -15.67 2.96 -3.28
N TYR A 43 -15.79 1.91 -2.45
CA TYR A 43 -16.54 1.96 -1.20
C TYR A 43 -15.92 2.98 -0.23
N LYS A 44 -14.62 2.87 0.02
CA LYS A 44 -13.86 3.73 0.94
C LYS A 44 -13.84 5.20 0.50
N GLN A 45 -13.73 5.47 -0.80
CA GLN A 45 -13.86 6.82 -1.36
C GLN A 45 -15.26 7.40 -1.12
N LYS A 46 -16.32 6.63 -1.36
CA LYS A 46 -17.71 7.07 -1.08
C LYS A 46 -17.90 7.40 0.41
N VAL A 47 -17.35 6.59 1.31
CA VAL A 47 -17.36 6.87 2.75
C VAL A 47 -16.63 8.18 3.03
N ALA A 48 -15.39 8.33 2.55
CA ALA A 48 -14.57 9.52 2.78
C ALA A 48 -15.21 10.80 2.23
N ASP A 49 -15.85 10.72 1.07
CA ASP A 49 -16.51 11.86 0.43
C ASP A 49 -17.79 12.28 1.16
N ALA A 50 -18.48 11.35 1.82
CA ALA A 50 -19.66 11.61 2.62
C ALA A 50 -19.36 12.24 3.98
N LEU A 51 -18.14 12.07 4.51
CA LEU A 51 -17.74 12.66 5.79
C LEU A 51 -17.44 14.17 5.65
N ALA A 52 -17.81 14.93 6.69
CA ALA A 52 -17.41 16.33 6.81
C ALA A 52 -15.92 16.45 7.15
N SER A 53 -15.29 17.52 6.67
CA SER A 53 -13.93 17.90 7.09
C SER A 53 -13.99 18.96 8.18
N PRO A 54 -13.00 19.03 9.10
CA PRO A 54 -11.76 18.24 9.12
C PRO A 54 -11.97 16.80 9.58
N LYS A 55 -11.36 15.85 8.87
CA LYS A 55 -11.38 14.41 9.21
C LYS A 55 -9.99 13.80 9.28
N ILE A 56 -9.90 12.62 9.88
CA ILE A 56 -8.69 11.78 9.89
C ILE A 56 -8.81 10.78 8.74
N VAL A 57 -7.81 10.76 7.85
CA VAL A 57 -7.74 9.85 6.71
C VAL A 57 -6.55 8.93 6.88
N VAL A 58 -6.77 7.63 7.01
CA VAL A 58 -5.70 6.63 7.03
C VAL A 58 -5.45 6.16 5.60
N LEU A 59 -4.22 6.31 5.10
CA LEU A 59 -3.85 5.99 3.73
C LEU A 59 -2.58 5.14 3.69
N ALA A 60 -2.70 3.87 3.29
CA ALA A 60 -1.59 2.93 3.15
C ALA A 60 -2.04 1.66 2.40
N GLY A 61 -1.27 0.57 2.50
CA GLY A 61 -1.73 -0.76 2.10
C GLY A 61 -2.55 -1.46 3.18
N SER A 62 -2.52 -2.79 3.16
CA SER A 62 -3.47 -3.65 3.86
C SER A 62 -3.10 -3.81 5.34
N GLY A 63 -1.84 -3.55 5.70
CA GLY A 63 -1.43 -3.40 7.08
C GLY A 63 -2.21 -2.33 7.82
N ALA A 64 -2.60 -1.24 7.15
CA ALA A 64 -3.48 -0.24 7.75
C ALA A 64 -4.95 -0.64 7.74
N MET A 65 -5.40 -1.30 6.66
CA MET A 65 -6.77 -1.83 6.53
C MET A 65 -7.11 -2.81 7.66
N PHE A 66 -6.16 -3.65 8.06
CA PHE A 66 -6.30 -4.61 9.17
C PHE A 66 -5.84 -4.03 10.51
N GLY A 67 -4.89 -3.09 10.50
CA GLY A 67 -4.15 -2.67 11.68
C GLY A 67 -4.72 -1.45 12.39
N VAL A 68 -5.40 -0.54 11.70
CA VAL A 68 -5.94 0.69 12.31
C VAL A 68 -7.40 0.52 12.67
N ASN A 69 -7.77 0.96 13.87
CA ASN A 69 -9.15 1.08 14.34
C ASN A 69 -9.59 2.54 14.19
N SER A 70 -10.37 2.83 13.15
CA SER A 70 -10.80 4.18 12.80
C SER A 70 -11.84 4.72 13.76
N THR A 71 -12.75 3.88 14.27
CA THR A 71 -13.70 4.27 15.32
C THR A 71 -12.96 4.80 16.56
N TYR A 72 -11.88 4.13 16.97
CA TYR A 72 -11.10 4.57 18.13
C TYR A 72 -10.29 5.85 17.85
N LEU A 73 -9.84 6.07 16.61
CA LEU A 73 -9.25 7.35 16.21
C LEU A 73 -10.28 8.48 16.30
N GLU A 74 -11.50 8.23 15.82
CA GLU A 74 -12.61 9.18 15.84
C GLU A 74 -13.00 9.57 17.26
N GLU A 75 -13.21 8.59 18.13
CA GLU A 75 -13.51 8.80 19.55
C GLU A 75 -12.40 9.58 20.28
N THR A 76 -11.14 9.30 19.96
CA THR A 76 -9.99 9.91 20.66
C THR A 76 -9.80 11.38 20.30
N TYR A 77 -10.00 11.72 19.02
CA TYR A 77 -9.72 13.06 18.50
C TYR A 77 -10.97 13.91 18.28
N ASP A 78 -12.15 13.35 18.55
CA ASP A 78 -13.45 14.00 18.31
C ASP A 78 -13.55 14.53 16.86
N ARG A 79 -13.14 13.69 15.91
CA ARG A 79 -13.07 14.00 14.48
C ARG A 79 -13.44 12.78 13.65
N PRO A 80 -14.27 12.92 12.59
CA PRO A 80 -14.58 11.82 11.71
C PRO A 80 -13.33 11.10 11.22
N ALA A 81 -13.32 9.77 11.17
CA ALA A 81 -12.19 8.99 10.69
C ALA A 81 -12.59 8.03 9.56
N VAL A 82 -11.70 7.87 8.58
CA VAL A 82 -11.88 6.91 7.47
C VAL A 82 -10.57 6.23 7.10
N ASN A 83 -10.66 4.94 6.79
CA ASN A 83 -9.54 4.11 6.39
C ASN A 83 -9.59 3.78 4.90
N LEU A 84 -8.73 4.47 4.16
CA LEU A 84 -8.49 4.25 2.73
C LEU A 84 -7.41 3.19 2.47
N GLY A 85 -6.88 2.54 3.51
CA GLY A 85 -5.92 1.44 3.38
C GLY A 85 -6.48 0.32 2.49
N VAL A 86 -5.70 -0.17 1.53
CA VAL A 86 -6.14 -1.21 0.57
C VAL A 86 -5.04 -2.24 0.35
N ASN A 87 -4.76 -2.76 -0.84
CA ASN A 87 -3.68 -3.73 -1.06
C ASN A 87 -2.35 -3.01 -1.35
N ALA A 88 -1.29 -3.25 -0.56
CA ALA A 88 0.03 -2.66 -0.83
C ALA A 88 0.60 -3.06 -2.21
N GLY A 89 0.24 -4.26 -2.68
CA GLY A 89 0.73 -4.84 -3.92
C GLY A 89 0.29 -4.12 -5.20
N ILE A 90 -0.70 -3.24 -5.19
CA ILE A 90 -1.08 -2.44 -6.38
C ILE A 90 -0.16 -1.25 -6.64
N SER A 91 0.86 -1.07 -5.80
CA SER A 91 1.89 -0.02 -5.80
C SER A 91 1.48 1.31 -5.17
N LEU A 92 2.50 2.00 -4.62
CA LEU A 92 2.37 3.32 -4.01
C LEU A 92 1.65 4.37 -4.90
N PRO A 93 1.99 4.58 -6.19
CA PRO A 93 1.32 5.61 -6.99
C PRO A 93 -0.20 5.42 -7.08
N VAL A 94 -0.67 4.18 -7.20
CA VAL A 94 -2.10 3.87 -7.22
C VAL A 94 -2.74 4.21 -5.87
N ILE A 95 -2.10 3.81 -4.76
CA ILE A 95 -2.59 4.10 -3.40
C ILE A 95 -2.67 5.61 -3.16
N LEU A 96 -1.66 6.40 -3.53
CA LEU A 96 -1.68 7.84 -3.31
C LEU A 96 -2.74 8.54 -4.17
N SER A 97 -2.84 8.18 -5.45
CA SER A 97 -3.81 8.79 -6.37
C SER A 97 -5.27 8.45 -6.04
N SER A 98 -5.53 7.29 -5.42
CA SER A 98 -6.90 6.90 -5.05
C SER A 98 -7.48 7.79 -3.94
N ALA A 99 -6.66 8.39 -3.09
CA ALA A 99 -7.14 9.25 -2.00
C ALA A 99 -7.17 10.74 -2.34
N GLU A 100 -6.53 11.15 -3.44
CA GLU A 100 -6.24 12.57 -3.72
C GLU A 100 -7.50 13.44 -3.73
N ASN A 101 -8.60 12.94 -4.30
CA ASN A 101 -9.87 13.68 -4.42
C ASN A 101 -10.72 13.68 -3.14
N SER A 102 -10.49 12.73 -2.23
CA SER A 102 -11.26 12.61 -0.98
C SER A 102 -10.65 13.42 0.16
N ILE A 103 -9.40 13.88 0.02
CA ILE A 103 -8.70 14.70 1.01
C ILE A 103 -9.03 16.19 0.78
N ARG A 104 -9.43 16.86 1.86
CA ARG A 104 -9.94 18.25 1.88
C ARG A 104 -9.16 19.11 2.88
N PRO A 105 -9.32 20.45 2.85
CA PRO A 105 -8.65 21.33 3.80
C PRO A 105 -8.96 20.96 5.26
N GLY A 106 -7.93 20.98 6.11
CA GLY A 106 -8.00 20.64 7.53
C GLY A 106 -7.91 19.15 7.85
N ASP A 107 -7.86 18.27 6.84
CA ASP A 107 -7.75 16.83 7.06
C ASP A 107 -6.35 16.44 7.57
N LEU A 108 -6.33 15.50 8.52
CA LEU A 108 -5.10 14.86 9.01
C LEU A 108 -4.92 13.53 8.28
N VAL A 109 -3.87 13.38 7.48
CA VAL A 109 -3.63 12.20 6.66
C VAL A 109 -2.56 11.33 7.30
N LEU A 110 -2.94 10.18 7.86
CA LEU A 110 -2.05 9.22 8.50
C LEU A 110 -1.55 8.20 7.46
N LEU A 111 -0.23 8.08 7.31
CA LEU A 111 0.45 7.26 6.31
C LEU A 111 1.31 6.16 6.97
N PRO A 112 0.71 5.13 7.61
CA PRO A 112 1.43 3.95 8.10
C PRO A 112 1.79 3.00 6.94
N LEU A 113 2.59 3.49 5.99
CA LEU A 113 2.94 2.77 4.75
C LEU A 113 3.79 1.53 5.05
N GLU A 114 3.47 0.40 4.42
CA GLU A 114 4.31 -0.78 4.42
C GLU A 114 5.69 -0.47 3.83
N TYR A 115 6.74 -1.05 4.42
CA TYR A 115 8.12 -0.75 4.04
C TYR A 115 8.44 -0.93 2.53
N PRO A 116 7.88 -1.93 1.81
CA PRO A 116 8.05 -2.03 0.36
C PRO A 116 7.60 -0.79 -0.42
N LEU A 117 6.58 -0.06 0.06
CA LEU A 117 6.04 1.12 -0.62
C LEU A 117 7.02 2.29 -0.65
N TYR A 118 8.04 2.31 0.21
CA TYR A 118 9.11 3.31 0.16
C TYR A 118 10.12 3.04 -0.95
N ASN A 119 10.16 1.82 -1.50
CA ASN A 119 11.12 1.43 -2.53
C ASN A 119 10.61 1.75 -3.95
N ARG A 120 11.33 2.60 -4.66
CA ARG A 120 11.07 2.96 -6.07
C ARG A 120 11.09 1.74 -6.99
N GLU A 121 11.94 0.77 -6.69
CA GLU A 121 12.15 -0.46 -7.45
C GLU A 121 11.64 -1.70 -6.73
N GLU A 122 10.56 -1.56 -5.96
CA GLU A 122 9.86 -2.70 -5.37
C GLU A 122 9.52 -3.76 -6.45
N ALA A 123 9.64 -5.03 -6.06
CA ALA A 123 9.28 -6.15 -6.91
C ALA A 123 7.85 -6.01 -7.47
N VAL A 124 7.68 -6.34 -8.75
CA VAL A 124 6.35 -6.40 -9.37
C VAL A 124 5.55 -7.56 -8.77
N SER A 125 4.50 -7.24 -8.03
CA SER A 125 3.58 -8.20 -7.41
C SER A 125 2.56 -8.73 -8.42
N SER A 126 1.91 -9.85 -8.09
CA SER A 126 0.77 -10.35 -8.88
C SER A 126 -0.37 -9.31 -8.95
N ALA A 127 -0.67 -8.66 -7.82
CA ALA A 127 -1.69 -7.61 -7.76
C ALA A 127 -1.39 -6.45 -8.72
N LEU A 128 -0.14 -5.99 -8.80
CA LEU A 128 0.27 -4.95 -9.75
C LEU A 128 0.12 -5.42 -11.20
N ILE A 129 0.45 -6.67 -11.51
CA ILE A 129 0.28 -7.22 -12.86
C ILE A 129 -1.19 -7.19 -13.25
N HIS A 130 -2.07 -7.74 -12.41
CA HIS A 130 -3.50 -7.72 -12.70
C HIS A 130 -4.03 -6.28 -12.80
N TRP A 131 -3.67 -5.42 -11.85
CA TRP A 131 -4.13 -4.03 -11.79
C TRP A 131 -3.69 -3.22 -13.02
N ALA A 132 -2.39 -3.19 -13.34
CA ALA A 132 -1.85 -2.38 -14.42
C ALA A 132 -2.34 -2.85 -15.81
N ASN A 133 -2.71 -4.12 -15.96
CA ASN A 133 -3.37 -4.58 -17.19
C ASN A 133 -4.84 -4.13 -17.27
N SER A 134 -5.57 -4.05 -16.14
CA SER A 134 -6.94 -3.54 -16.09
C SER A 134 -7.02 -2.00 -16.10
N TYR A 135 -5.99 -1.31 -15.60
CA TYR A 135 -5.86 0.15 -15.55
C TYR A 135 -4.51 0.58 -16.14
N PRO A 136 -4.36 0.57 -17.49
CA PRO A 136 -3.09 0.78 -18.17
C PRO A 136 -2.46 2.16 -17.95
N SER A 137 -3.23 3.17 -17.51
CA SER A 137 -2.69 4.45 -17.05
C SER A 137 -1.68 4.31 -15.90
N THR A 138 -1.79 3.23 -15.11
CA THR A 138 -0.82 2.89 -14.05
C THR A 138 0.58 2.70 -14.61
N LEU A 139 0.73 2.13 -15.82
CA LEU A 139 2.04 1.89 -16.45
C LEU A 139 2.81 3.20 -16.68
N LEU A 140 2.11 4.31 -16.88
CA LEU A 140 2.71 5.64 -17.06
C LEU A 140 3.20 6.26 -15.74
N GLN A 141 2.75 5.74 -14.60
CA GLN A 141 3.11 6.23 -13.26
C GLN A 141 4.29 5.45 -12.65
N LEU A 142 4.62 4.28 -13.23
CA LEU A 142 5.71 3.41 -12.81
C LEU A 142 7.04 3.83 -13.44
N PRO A 143 8.19 3.57 -12.78
CA PRO A 143 9.48 3.59 -13.44
C PRO A 143 9.49 2.66 -14.65
N LEU A 144 10.18 3.06 -15.73
CA LEU A 144 10.22 2.31 -17.00
C LEU A 144 10.59 0.83 -16.79
N LYS A 145 11.59 0.55 -15.94
CA LYS A 145 11.98 -0.82 -15.56
C LYS A 145 10.80 -1.64 -15.03
N ARG A 146 10.02 -1.08 -14.07
CA ARG A 146 8.85 -1.76 -13.49
C ARG A 146 7.73 -1.93 -14.52
N ALA A 147 7.48 -0.94 -15.38
CA ALA A 147 6.48 -1.06 -16.44
C ALA A 147 6.85 -2.18 -17.45
N LEU A 148 8.12 -2.29 -17.83
CA LEU A 148 8.62 -3.39 -18.66
C LEU A 148 8.54 -4.74 -17.95
N GLU A 149 8.80 -4.79 -16.64
CA GLU A 149 8.62 -6.00 -15.84
C GLU A 149 7.15 -6.44 -15.77
N VAL A 150 6.19 -5.52 -15.65
CA VAL A 150 4.76 -5.87 -15.73
C VAL A 150 4.45 -6.52 -17.06
N PHE A 151 4.89 -5.93 -18.18
CA PHE A 151 4.72 -6.49 -19.51
C PHE A 151 5.34 -7.90 -19.61
N ALA A 152 6.60 -8.05 -19.20
CA ALA A 152 7.33 -9.32 -19.28
C ALA A 152 6.77 -10.42 -18.37
N LYS A 153 6.23 -10.05 -17.20
CA LYS A 153 5.65 -10.99 -16.22
C LYS A 153 4.15 -11.24 -16.44
N THR A 154 3.50 -10.52 -17.34
CA THR A 154 2.10 -10.79 -17.69
C THR A 154 2.03 -12.13 -18.41
N SER A 155 1.40 -13.13 -17.79
CA SER A 155 1.32 -14.49 -18.36
C SER A 155 0.34 -14.55 -19.53
N PHE A 156 0.51 -15.54 -20.40
CA PHE A 156 -0.45 -15.81 -21.48
C PHE A 156 -1.86 -16.11 -20.92
N THR A 157 -1.94 -16.80 -19.76
CA THR A 157 -3.21 -17.08 -19.08
C THR A 157 -3.91 -15.79 -18.68
N ARG A 158 -3.18 -14.83 -18.09
CA ARG A 158 -3.71 -13.52 -17.72
C ARG A 158 -4.23 -12.76 -18.94
N ILE A 159 -3.56 -12.86 -20.08
CA ILE A 159 -4.02 -12.20 -21.31
C ILE A 159 -5.36 -12.80 -21.77
N LEU A 160 -5.45 -14.13 -21.80
CA LEU A 160 -6.66 -14.84 -22.19
C LEU A 160 -7.83 -14.57 -21.25
N GLU A 161 -7.58 -14.47 -19.94
CA GLU A 161 -8.57 -14.05 -18.93
C GLU A 161 -9.06 -12.63 -19.18
N GLY A 162 -8.17 -11.70 -19.57
CA GLY A 162 -8.57 -10.34 -19.94
C GLY A 162 -9.54 -10.30 -21.13
N TYR A 163 -9.35 -11.16 -22.14
CA TYR A 163 -10.30 -11.27 -23.26
C TYR A 163 -11.63 -11.89 -22.86
N ARG A 164 -11.62 -12.84 -21.92
CA ARG A 164 -12.86 -13.46 -21.39
C ARG A 164 -13.65 -12.48 -20.53
N GLY A 165 -12.97 -11.59 -19.82
CA GLY A 165 -13.58 -10.68 -18.86
C GLY A 165 -14.04 -11.39 -17.59
N LEU A 166 -14.90 -10.72 -16.82
CA LEU A 166 -15.49 -11.30 -15.62
C LEU A 166 -16.53 -12.38 -16.00
N PRO A 167 -16.57 -13.50 -15.27
CA PRO A 167 -17.68 -14.44 -15.37
C PRO A 167 -19.03 -13.76 -15.14
N GLU A 168 -20.09 -14.23 -15.80
CA GLU A 168 -21.44 -13.74 -15.55
C GLU A 168 -21.84 -14.01 -14.09
N GLY A 169 -22.37 -12.99 -13.41
CA GLY A 169 -22.73 -13.08 -12.00
C GLY A 169 -21.54 -13.15 -11.03
N PHE A 170 -20.33 -12.77 -11.48
CA PHE A 170 -19.15 -12.74 -10.61
C PHE A 170 -19.40 -11.88 -9.37
N THR A 171 -19.06 -12.44 -8.20
CA THR A 171 -19.04 -11.75 -6.92
C THR A 171 -17.72 -11.99 -6.23
N VAL A 172 -17.24 -10.97 -5.53
CA VAL A 172 -16.06 -11.08 -4.67
C VAL A 172 -16.36 -12.06 -3.53
N SER A 173 -15.42 -12.97 -3.28
CA SER A 173 -15.48 -13.96 -2.19
C SER A 173 -14.10 -14.16 -1.56
N GLY A 174 -14.06 -14.84 -0.42
CA GLY A 174 -12.85 -15.04 0.39
C GLY A 174 -12.71 -13.99 1.50
N ASP A 175 -11.52 -13.92 2.09
CA ASP A 175 -11.26 -13.12 3.30
C ASP A 175 -11.21 -11.60 3.04
N TYR A 176 -11.23 -11.18 1.77
CA TYR A 176 -11.08 -9.80 1.32
C TYR A 176 -12.30 -9.33 0.54
N GLY A 177 -12.58 -8.03 0.60
CA GLY A 177 -13.67 -7.38 -0.12
C GLY A 177 -14.53 -6.49 0.77
N VAL A 178 -15.43 -5.72 0.16
CA VAL A 178 -16.28 -4.75 0.86
C VAL A 178 -17.18 -5.43 1.89
N GLN A 179 -17.59 -6.68 1.66
CA GLN A 179 -18.39 -7.48 2.60
C GLN A 179 -17.67 -7.75 3.94
N HIS A 180 -16.37 -7.52 4.01
CA HIS A 180 -15.55 -7.62 5.21
C HIS A 180 -14.97 -6.27 5.63
N GLN A 181 -15.64 -5.16 5.31
CA GLN A 181 -15.26 -3.81 5.76
C GLN A 181 -16.39 -3.16 6.56
N ASN A 182 -16.05 -2.46 7.64
CA ASN A 182 -17.02 -1.65 8.40
C ASN A 182 -17.28 -0.30 7.71
N GLU A 183 -18.15 0.51 8.32
CA GLU A 183 -18.55 1.84 7.87
C GLU A 183 -17.41 2.87 7.75
N HIS A 184 -16.26 2.61 8.38
CA HIS A 184 -15.05 3.42 8.25
C HIS A 184 -14.06 2.86 7.22
N GLY A 185 -14.33 1.69 6.64
CA GLY A 185 -13.44 0.97 5.74
C GLY A 185 -12.41 0.06 6.43
N ASP A 186 -12.43 -0.09 7.75
CA ASP A 186 -11.55 -1.05 8.43
C ASP A 186 -11.99 -2.48 8.10
N GLN A 187 -11.04 -3.40 7.95
CA GLN A 187 -11.34 -4.82 7.80
C GLN A 187 -12.10 -5.35 9.04
N ILE A 188 -13.04 -6.27 8.89
CA ILE A 188 -13.73 -6.93 10.01
C ILE A 188 -13.66 -8.44 9.89
N GLY A 189 -14.01 -9.15 10.97
CA GLY A 189 -13.97 -10.61 11.00
C GLY A 189 -12.55 -11.16 11.13
N THR A 190 -11.64 -10.37 11.71
CA THR A 190 -10.23 -10.72 11.87
C THR A 190 -9.86 -11.06 13.32
N GLU A 191 -10.83 -11.44 14.15
CA GLU A 191 -10.59 -11.93 15.51
C GLU A 191 -9.69 -13.18 15.47
N ARG A 192 -8.78 -13.33 16.46
CA ARG A 192 -7.92 -14.54 16.55
C ARG A 192 -8.73 -15.83 16.52
N ALA A 193 -9.92 -15.83 17.11
CA ALA A 193 -10.81 -16.99 17.16
C ALA A 193 -11.33 -17.42 15.78
N ARG A 194 -11.34 -16.53 14.78
CA ARG A 194 -11.73 -16.83 13.40
C ARG A 194 -10.55 -17.20 12.49
N ARG A 195 -9.31 -17.12 13.01
CA ARG A 195 -8.11 -17.43 12.22
C ARG A 195 -8.04 -18.93 11.93
N GLU A 196 -8.24 -19.27 10.67
CA GLU A 196 -8.08 -20.64 10.17
C GLU A 196 -6.63 -21.14 10.24
N GLU A 197 -6.48 -22.47 10.26
CA GLU A 197 -5.16 -23.12 10.25
C GLU A 197 -4.34 -22.74 9.00
N ARG A 198 -4.98 -22.57 7.84
CA ARG A 198 -4.31 -22.12 6.60
C ARG A 198 -3.64 -20.75 6.77
N HIS A 199 -4.31 -19.82 7.48
CA HIS A 199 -3.79 -18.48 7.72
C HIS A 199 -2.58 -18.55 8.65
N TRP A 200 -2.70 -19.32 9.73
CA TRP A 200 -1.62 -19.51 10.68
C TRP A 200 -0.40 -20.18 10.05
N ASN A 201 -0.61 -21.24 9.27
CA ASN A 201 0.47 -21.96 8.61
C ASN A 201 1.15 -21.09 7.55
N PHE A 202 0.39 -20.32 6.77
CA PHE A 202 0.97 -19.39 5.80
C PHE A 202 1.81 -18.30 6.49
N LEU A 203 1.26 -17.62 7.50
CA LEU A 203 1.97 -16.61 8.30
C LEU A 203 3.31 -17.12 8.84
N ASN A 204 3.31 -18.32 9.44
CA ASN A 204 4.52 -18.91 10.02
C ASN A 204 5.48 -19.50 8.96
N SER A 205 5.04 -19.65 7.72
CA SER A 205 5.89 -20.03 6.59
C SER A 205 6.60 -18.84 5.94
N LEU A 206 6.16 -17.60 6.21
CA LEU A 206 6.73 -16.41 5.60
C LEU A 206 8.19 -16.24 6.04
N PRO A 207 9.13 -16.04 5.10
CA PRO A 207 10.51 -15.74 5.45
C PRO A 207 10.57 -14.39 6.16
N ALA A 208 11.64 -14.18 6.93
CA ALA A 208 11.96 -12.85 7.39
C ALA A 208 12.19 -11.92 6.20
N GLU A 209 11.63 -10.72 6.27
CA GLU A 209 11.81 -9.68 5.26
C GLU A 209 13.26 -9.19 5.25
N THR A 210 13.66 -8.62 4.12
CA THR A 210 15.02 -8.12 3.92
C THR A 210 15.02 -6.68 3.42
N TYR A 211 14.15 -5.83 4.00
CA TYR A 211 13.96 -4.45 3.55
C TYR A 211 15.23 -3.61 3.65
N GLY A 212 16.05 -3.81 4.69
CA GLY A 212 17.33 -3.13 4.81
C GLY A 212 18.33 -3.50 3.71
N LYS A 213 18.27 -4.73 3.19
CA LYS A 213 19.00 -5.12 1.97
C LYS A 213 18.32 -4.59 0.71
N ALA A 214 17.02 -4.82 0.55
CA ALA A 214 16.26 -4.45 -0.65
C ALA A 214 16.29 -2.95 -0.95
N LEU A 215 16.35 -2.09 0.08
CA LEU A 215 16.48 -0.64 -0.08
C LEU A 215 17.93 -0.17 -0.32
N ARG A 216 18.94 -1.01 -0.06
CA ARG A 216 20.31 -0.77 -0.55
C ARG A 216 20.43 -1.10 -2.03
N ASP A 217 19.76 -2.17 -2.46
CA ASP A 217 19.76 -2.61 -3.85
C ASP A 217 18.83 -1.74 -4.72
N GLY A 218 17.79 -1.16 -4.12
CA GLY A 218 16.89 -0.18 -4.72
C GLY A 218 17.20 1.28 -4.35
N SER A 219 16.24 2.16 -4.59
CA SER A 219 16.28 3.55 -4.12
C SER A 219 14.94 3.91 -3.49
N PHE A 220 14.97 4.80 -2.50
CA PHE A 220 13.75 5.36 -1.95
C PHE A 220 13.02 6.22 -2.99
N ASP A 221 11.70 6.13 -3.05
CA ASP A 221 10.86 7.01 -3.89
C ASP A 221 10.51 8.33 -3.18
N TRP A 222 11.53 9.00 -2.62
CA TRP A 222 11.36 10.24 -1.86
C TRP A 222 10.75 11.36 -2.70
N GLU A 223 11.08 11.42 -4.00
CA GLU A 223 10.52 12.42 -4.91
C GLU A 223 9.00 12.33 -4.97
N ARG A 224 8.45 11.12 -5.08
CA ARG A 224 6.99 10.90 -5.10
C ARG A 224 6.34 11.27 -3.77
N LEU A 225 6.94 10.85 -2.65
CA LEU A 225 6.39 11.16 -1.32
C LEU A 225 6.43 12.67 -1.02
N ARG A 226 7.49 13.37 -1.44
CA ARG A 226 7.58 14.84 -1.31
C ARG A 226 6.53 15.54 -2.18
N ARG A 227 6.34 15.08 -3.43
CA ARG A 227 5.31 15.62 -4.32
C ARG A 227 3.91 15.47 -3.73
N PHE A 228 3.57 14.27 -3.26
CA PHE A 228 2.29 14.01 -2.63
C PHE A 228 2.11 14.82 -1.35
N ARG A 229 3.16 14.93 -0.50
CA ARG A 229 3.16 15.84 0.65
C ARG A 229 2.83 17.27 0.21
N ASP A 230 3.51 17.79 -0.79
CA ASP A 230 3.32 19.17 -1.25
C ASP A 230 1.91 19.40 -1.80
N GLU A 231 1.34 18.44 -2.53
CA GLU A 231 -0.05 18.45 -2.99
C GLU A 231 -1.03 18.50 -1.81
N LEU A 232 -0.83 17.69 -0.77
CA LEU A 232 -1.68 17.72 0.42
C LEU A 232 -1.56 19.04 1.20
N LEU A 233 -0.34 19.55 1.37
CA LEU A 233 -0.10 20.84 2.03
C LEU A 233 -0.71 22.00 1.25
N ALA A 234 -0.68 21.96 -0.09
CA ALA A 234 -1.33 22.96 -0.93
C ALA A 234 -2.86 22.96 -0.79
N LYS A 235 -3.46 21.79 -0.50
CA LYS A 235 -4.89 21.66 -0.16
C LYS A 235 -5.21 22.08 1.27
N GLY A 236 -4.21 22.38 2.10
CA GLY A 236 -4.41 22.67 3.54
C GLY A 236 -4.64 21.41 4.38
N ALA A 237 -4.26 20.24 3.90
CA ALA A 237 -4.24 18.99 4.66
C ALA A 237 -2.84 18.71 5.22
N CYS A 238 -2.76 17.84 6.23
CA CYS A 238 -1.54 17.59 6.98
C CYS A 238 -1.13 16.10 6.94
N PRO A 239 -0.11 15.73 6.14
CA PRO A 239 0.39 14.36 6.08
C PRO A 239 1.33 14.01 7.23
N VAL A 240 1.05 12.91 7.92
CA VAL A 240 1.84 12.34 9.01
C VAL A 240 2.26 10.92 8.63
N PHE A 241 3.56 10.65 8.60
CA PHE A 241 4.10 9.32 8.30
C PHE A 241 4.34 8.54 9.59
N LEU A 242 3.94 7.27 9.60
CA LEU A 242 4.04 6.38 10.76
C LEU A 242 4.63 5.03 10.33
N PRO A 243 5.24 4.26 11.25
CA PRO A 243 5.59 2.89 10.95
C PRO A 243 4.33 2.01 10.86
N PRO A 244 4.24 1.07 9.90
CA PRO A 244 3.16 0.08 9.80
C PRO A 244 3.28 -0.97 10.92
N PRO A 245 2.21 -1.71 11.26
CA PRO A 245 2.36 -2.91 12.08
C PRO A 245 3.15 -3.95 11.30
N MET A 246 4.04 -4.71 11.94
CA MET A 246 4.83 -5.72 11.25
C MET A 246 5.17 -6.90 12.17
N LEU A 247 5.15 -8.13 11.64
CA LEU A 247 5.58 -9.31 12.38
C LEU A 247 7.01 -9.13 12.86
N PHE A 248 7.28 -9.39 14.13
CA PHE A 248 8.63 -9.37 14.68
C PHE A 248 9.41 -10.60 14.21
N GLN A 249 10.65 -10.37 13.75
CA GLN A 249 11.65 -11.40 13.54
C GLN A 249 12.96 -10.95 14.18
N ARG A 250 13.70 -11.88 14.79
CA ARG A 250 14.99 -11.57 15.46
C ARG A 250 15.99 -10.90 14.51
N SER A 251 16.00 -11.29 13.24
CA SER A 251 16.87 -10.73 12.22
C SER A 251 16.70 -9.21 12.04
N TYR A 252 15.53 -8.63 12.35
CA TYR A 252 15.30 -7.18 12.25
C TYR A 252 16.02 -6.36 13.32
N MET A 253 16.53 -7.03 14.35
CA MET A 253 17.33 -6.45 15.43
C MET A 253 18.81 -6.83 15.30
N GLU A 254 19.08 -8.07 14.89
CA GLU A 254 20.42 -8.66 14.92
C GLU A 254 21.20 -8.46 13.60
N SER A 255 20.52 -8.43 12.46
CA SER A 255 21.18 -8.17 11.17
C SER A 255 21.52 -6.69 11.06
N LEU A 256 22.80 -6.35 10.84
CA LEU A 256 23.23 -4.96 10.69
C LEU A 256 22.46 -4.19 9.61
N SER A 257 22.14 -4.81 8.47
CA SER A 257 21.41 -4.14 7.39
C SER A 257 19.97 -3.82 7.79
N GLU A 258 19.26 -4.79 8.37
CA GLU A 258 17.86 -4.65 8.76
C GLU A 258 17.75 -3.72 9.97
N ALA A 259 18.60 -3.94 10.97
CA ALA A 259 18.68 -3.13 12.17
C ALA A 259 18.86 -1.65 11.83
N HIS A 260 19.83 -1.34 10.98
CA HIS A 260 20.12 0.02 10.53
C HIS A 260 18.93 0.65 9.79
N PHE A 261 18.26 -0.11 8.93
CA PHE A 261 17.10 0.39 8.19
C PHE A 261 15.97 0.85 9.13
N TYR A 262 15.52 -0.02 10.04
CA TYR A 262 14.42 0.32 10.94
C TYR A 262 14.76 1.41 11.96
N GLU A 263 16.04 1.55 12.34
CA GLU A 263 16.49 2.62 13.23
C GLU A 263 16.59 3.98 12.54
N THR A 264 17.04 4.01 11.28
CA THR A 264 17.38 5.25 10.59
C THR A 264 16.27 5.78 9.69
N LEU A 265 15.32 4.95 9.26
CA LEU A 265 14.21 5.36 8.39
C LEU A 265 13.47 6.61 8.91
N PRO A 266 13.08 6.72 10.19
CA PRO A 266 12.43 7.93 10.71
C PRO A 266 13.24 9.22 10.48
N ARG A 267 14.54 9.15 10.75
CA ARG A 267 15.45 10.29 10.60
C ARG A 267 15.65 10.65 9.13
N ILE A 268 15.78 9.65 8.26
CA ILE A 268 15.93 9.86 6.81
C ILE A 268 14.65 10.48 6.25
N ALA A 269 13.47 9.94 6.56
CA ALA A 269 12.18 10.49 6.14
C ALA A 269 12.00 11.94 6.63
N THR A 270 12.40 12.24 7.87
CA THR A 270 12.37 13.61 8.40
C THR A 270 13.30 14.55 7.64
N ALA A 271 14.51 14.09 7.29
CA ALA A 271 15.47 14.87 6.49
C ALA A 271 14.99 15.11 5.05
N GLU A 272 14.15 14.22 4.53
CA GLU A 272 13.43 14.38 3.25
C GLU A 272 12.21 15.31 3.38
N GLY A 273 12.01 15.90 4.56
CA GLY A 273 10.94 16.84 4.85
C GLY A 273 9.59 16.17 5.02
N LEU A 274 9.54 14.91 5.46
CA LEU A 274 8.30 14.21 5.80
C LEU A 274 8.09 14.24 7.32
N PHE A 275 6.90 14.65 7.78
CA PHE A 275 6.61 14.64 9.21
C PHE A 275 6.41 13.20 9.71
N TRP A 276 7.48 12.60 10.26
CA TRP A 276 7.47 11.23 10.77
C TRP A 276 7.21 11.21 12.29
N VAL A 277 6.33 10.31 12.73
CA VAL A 277 6.12 10.00 14.16
C VAL A 277 6.19 8.50 14.43
N GLY A 278 6.74 8.12 15.59
CA GLY A 278 6.85 6.73 16.01
C GLY A 278 8.15 6.03 15.61
N LYS A 279 8.31 4.78 16.08
CA LYS A 279 9.53 3.97 15.89
C LYS A 279 9.18 2.64 15.21
N PRO A 280 9.75 2.33 14.02
CA PRO A 280 9.54 1.07 13.29
C PRO A 280 9.54 -0.20 14.16
N ARG A 281 10.59 -0.38 14.97
CA ARG A 281 10.72 -1.56 15.83
C ARG A 281 9.69 -1.63 16.95
N ALA A 282 9.17 -0.50 17.39
CA ALA A 282 8.12 -0.48 18.42
C ALA A 282 6.75 -0.87 17.84
N ALA A 283 6.55 -0.75 16.52
CA ALA A 283 5.35 -1.23 15.82
C ALA A 283 5.39 -2.74 15.53
N MET A 284 6.52 -3.40 15.77
CA MET A 284 6.66 -4.84 15.53
C MET A 284 5.95 -5.66 16.62
N ARG A 285 5.35 -6.79 16.26
CA ARG A 285 4.51 -7.62 17.15
C ARG A 285 4.76 -9.11 16.96
N ASP A 286 4.41 -9.91 17.96
CA ASP A 286 4.53 -11.37 17.86
C ASP A 286 3.54 -11.97 16.86
N ALA A 287 3.83 -13.16 16.36
CA ALA A 287 2.99 -13.87 15.38
C ALA A 287 1.52 -13.97 15.78
N ASN A 288 1.24 -14.08 17.08
CA ASN A 288 -0.12 -14.24 17.56
C ASN A 288 -1.00 -12.98 17.40
N ASP A 289 -0.39 -11.83 17.10
CA ASP A 289 -1.08 -10.59 16.79
C ASP A 289 -1.45 -10.46 15.30
N PHE A 290 -1.10 -11.43 14.45
CA PHE A 290 -1.36 -11.39 13.00
C PHE A 290 -2.41 -12.41 12.54
N PHE A 291 -3.26 -12.00 11.61
CA PHE A 291 -4.35 -12.80 11.06
C PHE A 291 -3.83 -13.81 10.03
N ASP A 292 -3.26 -13.35 8.92
CA ASP A 292 -2.83 -14.21 7.81
C ASP A 292 -1.48 -13.83 7.20
N THR A 293 -1.08 -12.55 7.23
CA THR A 293 0.21 -12.06 6.72
C THR A 293 1.05 -11.40 7.80
N ASN A 294 2.31 -11.07 7.49
CA ASN A 294 3.21 -10.33 8.38
C ASN A 294 2.83 -8.85 8.59
N PHE A 295 1.72 -8.36 8.03
CA PHE A 295 1.19 -7.01 8.25
C PHE A 295 -0.24 -6.97 8.80
N HIS A 296 -1.02 -8.03 8.59
CA HIS A 296 -2.45 -8.02 8.90
C HIS A 296 -2.69 -8.36 10.37
N LEU A 297 -3.04 -7.36 11.18
CA LEU A 297 -3.35 -7.60 12.58
C LEU A 297 -4.70 -8.28 12.76
N VAL A 298 -4.80 -9.05 13.84
CA VAL A 298 -6.09 -9.49 14.41
C VAL A 298 -6.78 -8.34 15.14
N ASP A 299 -8.10 -8.43 15.30
CA ASP A 299 -8.94 -7.38 15.93
C ASP A 299 -8.42 -6.98 17.32
N GLU A 300 -7.99 -7.96 18.11
CA GLU A 300 -7.48 -7.73 19.47
C GLU A 300 -6.15 -6.97 19.50
N ALA A 301 -5.33 -7.11 18.46
CA ALA A 301 -4.05 -6.42 18.33
C ALA A 301 -4.21 -5.03 17.69
N ARG A 302 -5.21 -4.86 16.83
CA ARG A 302 -5.56 -3.60 16.15
C ARG A 302 -5.76 -2.44 17.13
N LEU A 303 -6.52 -2.66 18.20
CA LEU A 303 -6.76 -1.63 19.21
C LEU A 303 -5.45 -1.21 19.90
N ASN A 304 -4.57 -2.17 20.20
CA ASN A 304 -3.28 -1.88 20.85
C ASN A 304 -2.33 -1.11 19.91
N TYR A 305 -2.33 -1.44 18.62
CA TYR A 305 -1.57 -0.67 17.62
C TYR A 305 -2.13 0.74 17.46
N THR A 306 -3.45 0.89 17.39
CA THR A 306 -4.09 2.22 17.28
C THR A 306 -3.80 3.09 18.50
N LYS A 307 -3.87 2.55 19.72
CA LYS A 307 -3.44 3.24 20.95
C LYS A 307 -1.98 3.68 20.89
N GLN A 308 -1.11 2.84 20.32
CA GLN A 308 0.29 3.18 20.13
C GLN A 308 0.48 4.32 19.12
N LEU A 309 -0.26 4.33 18.01
CA LEU A 309 -0.25 5.43 17.04
C LEU A 309 -0.68 6.75 17.70
N ILE A 310 -1.79 6.72 18.44
CA ILE A 310 -2.30 7.88 19.22
C ILE A 310 -1.22 8.37 20.19
N GLY A 311 -0.54 7.46 20.89
CA GLY A 311 0.56 7.82 21.80
C GLY A 311 1.72 8.57 21.10
N TRP A 312 2.02 8.24 19.85
CA TRP A 312 3.04 8.97 19.06
C TRP A 312 2.53 10.29 18.50
N LEU A 313 1.28 10.30 18.05
CA LEU A 313 0.58 11.48 17.53
C LEU A 313 0.38 12.55 18.62
N GLY A 314 0.15 12.14 19.87
CA GLY A 314 -0.16 13.03 20.98
C GLY A 314 -1.57 13.61 20.91
N SER A 315 -1.86 14.61 21.73
CA SER A 315 -3.20 15.24 21.84
C SER A 315 -3.52 16.23 20.71
N GLN A 316 -2.51 16.85 20.11
CA GLN A 316 -2.67 17.88 19.06
C GLN A 316 -1.89 17.53 17.79
N PRO A 317 -2.21 16.41 17.10
CA PRO A 317 -1.44 15.95 15.96
C PRO A 317 -1.47 16.93 14.77
N MET A 318 -2.60 17.60 14.54
CA MET A 318 -2.72 18.61 13.48
C MET A 318 -1.75 19.77 13.69
N GLU A 319 -1.76 20.37 14.88
CA GLU A 319 -0.89 21.50 15.21
C GLU A 319 0.59 21.13 15.11
N ARG A 320 0.98 19.94 15.61
CA ARG A 320 2.36 19.45 15.49
C ARG A 320 2.79 19.28 14.03
N CYS A 321 1.87 18.79 13.19
CA CYS A 321 2.12 18.59 11.77
C CYS A 321 2.30 19.94 11.05
N GLU A 322 1.41 20.90 11.31
CA GLU A 322 1.50 22.26 10.78
C GLU A 322 2.81 22.94 11.23
N GLN A 323 3.14 22.87 12.52
CA GLN A 323 4.39 23.42 13.07
C GLN A 323 5.63 22.85 12.37
N PHE A 324 5.67 21.53 12.14
CA PHE A 324 6.76 20.90 11.41
C PHE A 324 6.91 21.47 10.00
N TYR A 325 5.84 21.53 9.22
CA TYR A 325 5.90 22.00 7.84
C TYR A 325 6.08 23.52 7.72
N HIS A 326 5.63 24.30 8.70
CA HIS A 326 5.96 25.72 8.80
C HIS A 326 7.45 25.93 9.05
N ALA A 327 8.06 25.16 9.96
CA ALA A 327 9.49 25.22 10.23
C ALA A 327 10.33 24.77 9.02
N LEU A 328 9.87 23.76 8.28
CA LEU A 328 10.52 23.28 7.06
C LEU A 328 10.55 24.36 5.96
N LYS A 329 9.47 25.12 5.77
CA LYS A 329 9.41 26.23 4.80
C LYS A 329 10.30 27.41 5.18
N ALA A 330 10.57 27.60 6.47
CA ALA A 330 11.43 28.69 6.94
C ALA A 330 12.92 28.41 6.72
N THR A 331 13.31 27.16 6.45
CA THR A 331 14.71 26.73 6.28
C THR A 331 15.07 26.34 4.85
N SER A 332 14.10 26.29 3.93
CA SER A 332 14.26 25.99 2.49
C SER A 332 14.49 27.24 1.65
#